data_AF-A0A3C2DDX9-F1
#
_entry.id   AF-A0A3C2DDX9-F1
#
_cell.length_a   1.000
_cell.length_b   1.000
_cell.length_c   1.000
_cell.angle_alpha   90.00
_cell.angle_beta   90.00
_cell.angle_gamma   90.00
#
_symmetry.space_group_name_H-M   'P 1'
#
loop_
_entity.id
_entity.type
_entity.pdbx_description
1 polymer ?
#
loop_
_entity_poly.entity_id
_entity_poly.type
_entity_poly.pdbx_seq_one_letter_code
_entity_poly.pdbx_strand_id
1 'polypeptide(L)'
;MVRVSPIDAGNTASRLPSRKALGTLHPDALEGRINDPAGDGGTTVIVCHCHAVSAHVIEAAALAGARTVEEVTEACAAGGDCGSCHRVIERLADGVRERSVALPIPA
;
A
#
# COMPACT_ATOMS: atom_id res chain seq x y z
N MET A 1 -4.50 -19.39 -12.03
CA MET A 1 -3.52 -18.30 -11.97
C MET A 1 -4.29 -17.01 -11.76
N VAL A 2 -4.45 -16.60 -10.50
CA VAL A 2 -5.00 -15.27 -10.19
C VAL A 2 -3.99 -14.27 -10.74
N ARG A 3 -4.38 -13.50 -11.76
CA ARG A 3 -3.58 -12.35 -12.17
C ARG A 3 -3.79 -11.28 -11.11
N VAL A 4 -2.96 -11.34 -10.07
CA VAL A 4 -2.76 -10.21 -9.16
C VAL A 4 -2.06 -9.15 -10.02
N SER A 5 -2.83 -8.16 -10.47
CA SER A 5 -2.23 -6.94 -10.98
C SER A 5 -1.34 -6.38 -9.88
N PRO A 6 -0.13 -5.89 -10.18
CA PRO A 6 0.65 -5.20 -9.18
C PRO A 6 -0.23 -4.10 -8.58
N ILE A 7 -0.47 -4.16 -7.27
CA ILE A 7 -0.97 -3.02 -6.52
C ILE A 7 0.10 -1.98 -6.74
N ASP A 8 -0.17 -1.02 -7.63
CA ASP A 8 0.83 -0.14 -8.23
C ASP A 8 1.69 0.51 -7.15
N ALA A 9 2.85 -0.09 -6.89
CA ALA A 9 3.91 0.44 -6.05
C ALA A 9 4.55 1.60 -6.81
N GLY A 10 3.84 2.72 -6.87
CA GLY A 10 4.27 3.96 -7.49
C GLY A 10 3.97 4.07 -8.99
N ASN A 11 3.02 4.97 -9.28
CA ASN A 11 2.90 5.78 -10.51
C ASN A 11 2.16 5.20 -11.74
N THR A 12 0.82 5.37 -11.77
CA THR A 12 0.02 5.46 -13.01
C THR A 12 -0.18 6.91 -13.52
N ALA A 13 0.59 7.87 -13.02
CA ALA A 13 0.54 9.29 -13.43
C ALA A 13 1.48 9.63 -14.61
N SER A 14 1.79 8.67 -15.49
CA SER A 14 2.63 8.93 -16.67
C SER A 14 1.87 9.45 -17.91
N ARG A 15 0.57 9.76 -17.82
CA ARG A 15 -0.10 10.59 -18.83
C ARG A 15 0.03 12.08 -18.50
N LEU A 16 1.28 12.57 -18.44
CA LEU A 16 1.53 14.01 -18.30
C LEU A 16 1.22 14.73 -19.63
N PRO A 17 0.45 15.83 -19.62
CA PRO A 17 0.25 16.67 -20.80
C PRO A 17 1.56 17.37 -21.20
N SER A 18 1.67 17.69 -22.49
CA SER A 18 2.86 18.27 -23.11
C SER A 18 3.35 19.52 -22.36
N ARG A 19 4.67 19.73 -22.34
CA ARG A 19 5.43 20.83 -21.70
C ARG A 19 4.80 22.24 -21.75
N LYS A 20 3.89 22.53 -22.69
CA LYS A 20 3.15 23.79 -22.77
C LYS A 20 2.20 24.05 -21.59
N ALA A 21 1.74 23.03 -20.87
CA ALA A 21 0.79 23.18 -19.76
C ALA A 21 1.44 23.64 -18.43
N LEU A 22 2.76 23.60 -18.32
CA LEU A 22 3.48 23.84 -17.06
C LEU A 22 3.52 25.33 -16.62
N GLY A 23 3.26 26.27 -17.55
CA GLY A 23 3.43 27.70 -17.31
C GLY A 23 2.28 28.42 -16.59
N THR A 24 1.17 27.73 -16.30
CA THR A 24 -0.05 28.33 -15.67
C THR A 24 -0.50 27.57 -14.43
N LEU A 25 0.38 26.77 -13.83
CA LEU A 25 0.05 26.01 -12.64
C LEU A 25 -0.21 26.96 -11.48
N HIS A 26 -1.48 27.04 -11.09
CA HIS A 26 -1.96 27.69 -9.87
C HIS A 26 -1.18 27.13 -8.66
N PRO A 27 -0.89 27.92 -7.61
CA PRO A 27 -0.18 27.45 -6.40
C PRO A 27 -0.77 26.15 -5.81
N ASP A 28 -2.06 25.90 -6.01
CA ASP A 28 -2.75 24.66 -5.60
C ASP A 28 -2.29 23.36 -6.31
N ALA A 29 -1.47 23.44 -7.37
CA ALA A 29 -0.94 22.27 -8.08
C ALA A 29 0.34 21.67 -7.44
N LEU A 30 0.94 22.35 -6.46
CA LEU A 30 2.13 21.89 -5.75
C LEU A 30 1.81 21.18 -4.42
N GLU A 31 0.66 21.47 -3.81
CA GLU A 31 0.23 20.98 -2.47
C GLU A 31 -0.12 19.47 -2.46
N GLY A 32 -0.61 18.90 -3.57
CA GLY A 32 -1.05 17.50 -3.66
C GLY A 32 0.07 16.49 -3.91
N ARG A 33 1.24 16.61 -3.26
CA ARG A 33 2.44 15.78 -3.56
C ARG A 33 3.24 15.32 -2.35
N ILE A 34 2.84 15.72 -1.13
CA ILE A 34 3.64 15.48 0.08
C ILE A 34 3.29 14.13 0.74
N ASN A 35 2.12 13.51 0.44
CA ASN A 35 1.71 12.22 1.00
C ASN A 35 0.61 11.51 0.16
N ASP A 36 0.90 11.03 -1.06
CA ASP A 36 -0.09 10.26 -1.85
C ASP A 36 0.08 8.74 -1.73
N PRO A 37 -0.79 8.05 -0.96
CA PRO A 37 -1.09 6.64 -1.17
C PRO A 37 -2.60 6.30 -1.39
N ALA A 38 -3.44 7.29 -1.76
CA ALA A 38 -4.92 7.28 -1.80
C ALA A 38 -5.59 7.37 -0.41
N GLY A 39 -5.71 8.61 0.10
CA GLY A 39 -6.10 8.97 1.46
C GLY A 39 -7.34 8.30 2.05
N ASP A 40 -7.13 7.59 3.16
CA ASP A 40 -8.10 7.40 4.23
C ASP A 40 -7.60 8.15 5.48
N GLY A 41 -8.49 8.74 6.27
CA GLY A 41 -8.11 9.50 7.48
C GLY A 41 -7.66 8.63 8.66
N GLY A 42 -7.05 7.47 8.42
CA GLY A 42 -6.55 6.56 9.45
C GLY A 42 -5.12 6.87 9.88
N THR A 43 -4.76 6.53 11.11
CA THR A 43 -3.37 6.59 11.60
C THR A 43 -2.48 5.66 10.76
N THR A 44 -1.82 6.19 9.73
CA THR A 44 -0.92 5.44 8.86
C THR A 44 0.40 5.16 9.58
N VAL A 45 0.44 4.10 10.39
CA VAL A 45 1.69 3.63 11.01
C VAL A 45 2.60 3.06 9.92
N ILE A 46 3.81 3.61 9.80
CA ILE A 46 4.86 3.04 8.94
C ILE A 46 5.38 1.76 9.59
N VAL A 47 5.30 0.66 8.84
CA VAL A 47 5.73 -0.68 9.27
C VAL A 47 7.10 -1.00 8.68
N CYS A 48 7.30 -0.71 7.39
CA CYS A 48 8.60 -0.85 6.74
C CYS A 48 9.23 0.51 6.54
N HIS A 49 10.25 0.85 7.34
CA HIS A 49 10.95 2.13 7.22
C HIS A 49 11.87 2.20 5.99
N CYS A 50 12.43 1.07 5.52
CA CYS A 50 13.29 1.03 4.33
C CYS A 50 12.58 1.51 3.06
N HIS A 51 11.31 1.11 2.91
CA HIS A 51 10.49 1.40 1.72
C HIS A 51 9.32 2.35 2.02
N ALA A 52 9.28 2.94 3.22
CA ALA A 52 8.20 3.80 3.70
C ALA A 52 6.79 3.20 3.51
N VAL A 53 6.64 1.90 3.78
CA VAL A 53 5.36 1.20 3.61
C VAL A 53 4.57 1.20 4.91
N SER A 54 3.31 1.60 4.84
CA SER A 54 2.39 1.64 5.98
C SER A 54 1.68 0.31 6.22
N ALA A 55 1.13 0.15 7.43
CA ALA A 55 0.30 -1.01 7.77
C ALA A 55 -0.87 -1.18 6.79
N HIS A 56 -1.53 -0.09 6.40
CA HIS A 56 -2.66 -0.12 5.47
C HIS A 56 -2.28 -0.77 4.12
N VAL A 57 -1.11 -0.43 3.56
CA VAL A 57 -0.64 -1.00 2.29
C VAL A 57 -0.38 -2.51 2.42
N ILE A 58 0.17 -2.94 3.54
CA ILE A 58 0.39 -4.38 3.83
C ILE A 58 -0.95 -5.10 3.99
N GLU A 59 -1.91 -4.51 4.69
CA GLU A 59 -3.25 -5.07 4.85
C GLU A 59 -4.00 -5.15 3.51
N ALA A 60 -3.86 -4.14 2.64
CA ALA A 60 -4.42 -4.16 1.30
C ALA A 60 -3.80 -5.28 0.43
N ALA A 61 -2.48 -5.49 0.52
CA ALA A 61 -1.82 -6.62 -0.13
C ALA A 61 -2.33 -7.97 0.41
N ALA A 62 -2.55 -8.09 1.72
CA ALA A 62 -3.12 -9.29 2.32
C ALA A 62 -4.56 -9.54 1.88
N LEU A 63 -5.40 -8.50 1.81
CA LEU A 63 -6.76 -8.57 1.26
C LEU A 63 -6.78 -9.00 -0.21
N ALA A 64 -5.77 -8.59 -0.98
CA ALA A 64 -5.60 -9.03 -2.37
C ALA A 64 -5.07 -10.47 -2.50
N GLY A 65 -4.74 -11.11 -1.38
CA GLY A 65 -4.40 -12.54 -1.31
C GLY A 65 -2.94 -12.85 -1.01
N ALA A 66 -2.11 -11.86 -0.66
CA ALA A 66 -0.77 -12.12 -0.14
C ALA A 66 -0.83 -12.78 1.25
N ARG A 67 -0.07 -13.86 1.44
CA ARG A 67 -0.07 -14.71 2.65
C ARG A 67 1.30 -14.91 3.25
N THR A 68 2.37 -14.62 2.51
CA THR A 68 3.74 -14.70 3.01
C THR A 68 4.42 -13.35 2.90
N VAL A 69 5.52 -13.18 3.63
CA VAL A 69 6.35 -11.97 3.55
C VAL A 69 6.87 -11.77 2.13
N GLU A 70 7.20 -12.85 1.42
CA GLU A 70 7.63 -12.80 0.02
C GLU A 70 6.49 -12.31 -0.88
N GLU A 71 5.28 -12.83 -0.74
CA GLU A 71 4.12 -12.37 -1.51
C GLU A 71 3.77 -10.90 -1.22
N VAL A 72 3.94 -10.45 0.03
CA VAL A 72 3.80 -9.03 0.41
C VAL A 72 4.93 -8.19 -0.18
N THR A 73 6.17 -8.70 -0.19
CA THR A 73 7.33 -8.02 -0.78
C THR A 73 7.12 -7.84 -2.28
N GLU A 74 6.64 -8.85 -2.99
CA GLU A 74 6.30 -8.75 -4.42
C GLU A 74 5.16 -7.74 -4.67
N ALA A 75 4.21 -7.62 -3.74
CA ALA A 75 3.07 -6.72 -3.87
C ALA A 75 3.40 -5.25 -3.57
N CYS A 76 4.25 -4.95 -2.58
CA CYS A 76 4.48 -3.58 -2.10
C CYS A 76 5.90 -3.29 -1.59
N ALA A 77 6.88 -4.16 -1.87
CA ALA A 77 8.29 -4.09 -1.45
C ALA A 77 8.56 -4.17 0.07
N ALA A 78 7.53 -4.22 0.93
CA ALA A 78 7.72 -4.32 2.37
C ALA A 78 8.39 -5.65 2.75
N GLY A 79 9.51 -5.57 3.47
CA GLY A 79 10.28 -6.74 3.89
C GLY A 79 11.41 -7.16 2.93
N GLY A 80 11.61 -6.46 1.81
CA GLY A 80 12.64 -6.81 0.82
C GLY A 80 14.08 -6.42 1.17
N ASP A 81 14.31 -5.76 2.31
CA ASP A 81 15.62 -5.17 2.68
C ASP A 81 16.11 -5.66 4.06
N CYS A 82 16.06 -4.84 5.12
CA CYS A 82 16.64 -5.21 6.44
C CYS A 82 15.86 -6.30 7.22
N GLY A 83 14.64 -6.64 6.82
CA GLY A 83 13.80 -7.69 7.41
C GLY A 83 13.22 -7.43 8.82
N SER A 84 13.57 -6.32 9.49
CA SER A 84 13.06 -6.00 10.85
C SER A 84 11.52 -5.95 10.96
N CYS A 85 10.82 -5.68 9.86
CA CYS A 85 9.37 -5.59 9.80
C CYS A 85 8.67 -6.94 9.54
N HIS A 86 9.39 -8.04 9.26
CA HIS A 86 8.80 -9.33 8.87
C HIS A 86 7.78 -9.86 9.86
N ARG A 87 8.10 -9.86 11.16
CA ARG A 87 7.16 -10.30 12.22
C ARG A 87 5.91 -9.45 12.32
N VAL A 88 6.00 -8.17 11.96
CA VAL A 88 4.83 -7.27 11.94
C VAL A 88 3.99 -7.53 10.68
N ILE A 89 4.64 -7.74 9.53
CA ILE A 89 3.98 -8.12 8.28
C ILE A 89 3.16 -9.40 8.45
N GLU A 90 3.76 -10.46 9.03
CA GLU A 90 3.08 -11.73 9.31
C GLU A 90 1.80 -11.51 10.14
N ARG A 91 1.91 -10.76 11.24
CA ARG A 91 0.77 -10.48 12.13
C ARG A 91 -0.34 -9.68 11.46
N LEU A 92 0.02 -8.69 10.63
CA LEU A 92 -0.97 -7.88 9.91
C LEU A 92 -1.70 -8.73 8.87
N ALA A 93 -0.97 -9.53 8.10
CA ALA A 93 -1.56 -10.43 7.11
C ALA A 93 -2.49 -11.46 7.77
N ASP A 94 -2.08 -12.04 8.91
CA ASP A 94 -2.94 -12.97 9.67
C ASP A 94 -4.17 -12.29 10.26
N GLY A 95 -4.02 -11.09 10.84
CA GLY A 95 -5.15 -10.35 11.39
C GLY A 95 -6.20 -9.98 10.34
N VAL A 96 -5.78 -9.66 9.12
CA VAL A 96 -6.70 -9.44 7.98
C VAL A 96 -7.50 -10.70 7.67
N ARG A 97 -6.86 -11.87 7.69
CA ARG A 97 -7.51 -13.16 7.42
C ARG A 97 -8.56 -13.49 8.48
N GLU A 98 -8.24 -13.31 9.75
CA GLU A 98 -9.18 -13.56 10.85
C GLU A 98 -10.41 -12.66 10.76
N ARG A 99 -10.23 -11.39 10.42
CA ARG A 99 -11.34 -10.44 10.18
C ARG A 99 -12.19 -10.81 8.98
N SER A 100 -11.55 -11.31 7.92
CA SER A 100 -12.23 -11.73 6.69
C SER A 100 -13.04 -13.02 6.86
N VAL A 101 -12.64 -13.88 7.82
CA VAL A 101 -13.33 -15.15 8.14
C VAL A 101 -14.37 -14.96 9.25
N ALA A 102 -14.24 -13.93 10.09
CA ALA A 102 -15.17 -13.64 11.17
C ALA A 102 -16.41 -12.88 10.69
N LEU A 103 -17.40 -13.60 10.14
CA LEU A 103 -18.81 -13.32 10.43
C LEU A 103 -19.59 -14.62 10.65
N PRO A 104 -19.83 -15.00 11.91
CA PRO A 104 -21.14 -15.48 12.33
C PRO A 104 -21.77 -14.39 13.21
N ILE A 105 -22.87 -13.79 12.74
CA ILE A 105 -23.81 -13.08 13.61
C ILE A 105 -24.55 -14.18 14.40
N PRO A 106 -24.39 -14.28 15.73
CA PRO A 106 -25.24 -15.16 16.52
C PRO A 106 -26.69 -14.66 16.42
N ALA A 107 -27.61 -15.58 16.13
CA ALA A 107 -29.05 -15.35 15.99
C ALA A 107 -29.72 -14.93 17.31
#